data_AF-A0A2J7ZR10-F1
#
_entry.id   AF-A0A2J7ZR10-F1
#
_cell.length_a   1.000
_cell.length_b   1.000
_cell.length_c   1.000
_cell.angle_alpha   90.00
_cell.angle_beta   90.00
_cell.angle_gamma   90.00
#
_symmetry.space_group_name_H-M   'P 1'
#
loop_
_entity.id
_entity.type
_entity.pdbx_description
1 polymer ?
#
loop_
_entity_poly.entity_id
_entity_poly.type
_entity_poly.pdbx_seq_one_letter_code
_entity_poly.pdbx_strand_id
1 'polypeptide(L)' 'EAEIYSRTLGAVSELELAYGGLWTECQRCQGSLHQDVLCTSRDCPIFYRRKKVQKDLNEAVAQLERFNADDW' A
#
# COMPACT_ATOMS: atom_id res chain seq x y z
N GLU A 1 2.17 19.08 -16.37
CA GLU A 1 3.11 18.44 -15.42
C GLU A 1 2.58 18.44 -13.98
N ALA A 2 2.33 19.62 -13.38
CA ALA A 2 1.76 19.73 -12.02
C ALA A 2 0.44 18.97 -11.81
N GLU A 3 -0.49 18.98 -12.78
CA GLU A 3 -1.75 18.23 -12.70
C GLU A 3 -1.52 16.71 -12.65
N ILE A 4 -0.57 16.21 -13.45
CA ILE A 4 -0.24 14.78 -13.49
C ILE A 4 0.43 14.38 -12.17
N TYR A 5 1.37 15.19 -11.67
CA TYR A 5 2.01 14.98 -10.37
C TYR A 5 0.98 14.94 -9.24
N SER A 6 0.09 15.93 -9.17
CA SER A 6 -0.96 16.00 -8.14
C SER A 6 -1.88 14.77 -8.18
N ARG A 7 -2.22 14.28 -9.38
CA ARG A 7 -3.03 13.06 -9.54
C ARG A 7 -2.27 11.83 -9.05
N THR A 8 -1.00 11.67 -9.42
CA THR A 8 -0.18 10.53 -8.97
C THR A 8 0.03 10.56 -7.45
N LEU A 9 0.28 11.74 -6.88
CA LEU A 9 0.39 11.93 -5.43
C LEU A 9 -0.91 11.55 -4.71
N GLY A 10 -2.07 11.94 -5.25
CA GLY A 10 -3.37 11.52 -4.73
C GLY A 10 -3.55 10.00 -4.74
N ALA A 11 -3.18 9.33 -5.83
CA ALA A 11 -3.26 7.88 -5.94
C ALA A 11 -2.36 7.15 -4.93
N VAL A 12 -1.13 7.64 -4.71
CA VAL A 12 -0.22 7.11 -3.67
C VAL A 12 -0.87 7.25 -2.28
N SER A 13 -1.38 8.43 -1.94
CA SER A 13 -2.03 8.69 -0.65
C SER A 13 -3.21 7.75 -0.37
N GLU A 14 -4.06 7.51 -1.36
CA GLU A 14 -5.17 6.54 -1.24
C GLU A 14 -4.68 5.11 -0.98
N LEU A 15 -3.63 4.69 -1.68
CA LEU A 15 -3.03 3.36 -1.53
C LEU A 15 -2.33 3.18 -0.19
N GLU A 16 -1.68 4.22 0.34
CA GLU A 16 -1.05 4.22 1.68
C GLU A 16 -2.09 4.03 2.79
N LEU A 17 -3.21 4.77 2.72
CA LEU A 17 -4.31 4.62 3.67
C LEU A 17 -4.91 3.21 3.63
N ALA A 18 -5.13 2.67 2.43
CA ALA A 18 -5.63 1.32 2.25
C ALA A 18 -4.64 0.25 2.78
N TYR A 19 -3.34 0.42 2.51
CA TYR A 19 -2.28 -0.45 3.00
C TYR A 19 -2.25 -0.46 4.54
N GLY A 20 -2.19 0.72 5.16
CA GLY A 20 -2.16 0.87 6.62
C GLY A 20 -3.39 0.26 7.30
N GLY A 21 -4.58 0.49 6.76
CA GLY A 21 -5.82 -0.10 7.26
C GLY A 21 -5.83 -1.63 7.23
N LEU A 22 -5.52 -2.22 6.07
CA LEU A 22 -5.52 -3.67 5.89
C LEU A 22 -4.44 -4.36 6.74
N TRP A 23 -3.25 -3.76 6.86
CA TRP A 23 -2.17 -4.35 7.68
C TRP A 23 -2.48 -4.29 9.17
N THR A 24 -3.06 -3.18 9.64
CA THR A 24 -3.51 -3.04 11.03
C THR A 24 -4.62 -4.04 11.37
N GLU A 25 -5.58 -4.23 10.46
CA GLU A 25 -6.65 -5.23 10.63
C GLU A 25 -6.07 -6.65 10.72
N CYS A 26 -5.09 -6.96 9.89
CA CYS A 26 -4.35 -8.22 9.93
C CYS A 26 -3.61 -8.46 11.26
N GLN A 27 -2.92 -7.44 11.79
CA GLN A 27 -2.25 -7.52 13.09
C GLN A 27 -3.25 -7.72 14.25
N ARG A 28 -4.40 -7.05 14.20
CA ARG A 28 -5.50 -7.26 15.17
C ARG A 28 -6.04 -8.69 15.10
N CYS A 29 -6.25 -9.21 13.90
CA CYS A 29 -6.70 -10.58 13.69
C CYS A 29 -5.69 -11.62 14.21
N GLN A 30 -4.40 -11.37 14.05
CA GLN A 30 -3.33 -12.23 14.59
C GLN A 30 -3.20 -12.12 16.12
N GLY A 31 -3.45 -10.95 16.69
CA GLY A 31 -3.26 -10.67 18.12
C GLY A 31 -1.81 -10.33 18.51
N SER A 32 -0.93 -10.09 17.54
CA SER A 32 0.46 -9.69 17.79
C SER A 32 0.82 -8.44 16.99
N LEU A 33 1.42 -7.46 17.66
CA LEU A 33 1.95 -6.24 17.03
C LEU A 33 3.46 -6.33 16.76
N HIS A 34 4.13 -7.34 17.34
CA HIS A 34 5.59 -7.46 17.33
C HIS A 34 6.09 -8.64 16.49
N GLN A 35 5.19 -9.49 16.00
CA GLN A 35 5.51 -10.63 15.15
C GLN A 35 4.96 -10.42 13.74
N ASP A 36 5.54 -11.14 12.78
CA ASP A 36 5.13 -11.07 11.39
C ASP A 36 3.73 -11.66 11.17
N VAL A 37 2.93 -11.03 10.31
CA VAL A 37 1.59 -11.53 9.93
C VAL A 37 1.69 -12.64 8.86
N LEU A 38 1.68 -13.90 9.31
CA LEU A 38 1.79 -15.11 8.49
C LEU A 38 0.45 -15.73 8.03
N CYS A 39 -0.64 -14.97 7.97
CA CYS A 39 -1.96 -15.48 7.54
C CYS A 39 -1.94 -15.99 6.09
N THR A 40 -2.43 -17.23 5.87
CA THR A 40 -2.58 -17.90 4.57
C THR A 40 -4.02 -18.37 4.28
N SER A 41 -5.01 -17.89 5.04
CA SER A 41 -6.41 -18.27 4.85
C SER A 41 -6.94 -17.79 3.51
N ARG A 42 -7.39 -18.72 2.66
CA ARG A 42 -7.93 -18.42 1.32
C ARG A 42 -9.34 -17.83 1.37
N ASP A 43 -10.06 -18.09 2.46
CA ASP A 43 -11.41 -17.57 2.69
C ASP A 43 -11.39 -16.19 3.36
N CYS A 44 -10.22 -15.68 3.76
CA CYS A 44 -10.08 -14.34 4.28
C CYS A 44 -10.11 -13.31 3.15
N PRO A 45 -11.09 -12.39 3.11
CA PRO A 45 -11.18 -11.38 2.05
C PRO A 45 -10.00 -10.39 2.05
N ILE A 46 -9.29 -10.27 3.18
CA ILE A 46 -8.11 -9.41 3.32
C ILE A 46 -6.87 -10.05 2.70
N PHE A 47 -6.76 -11.38 2.66
CA PHE A 47 -5.53 -12.07 2.26
C PHE A 47 -5.04 -11.60 0.88
N TYR A 48 -5.92 -11.63 -0.14
CA TYR A 48 -5.59 -11.16 -1.48
C TYR A 48 -5.54 -9.63 -1.58
N ARG A 49 -6.44 -8.92 -0.88
CA ARG A 49 -6.46 -7.44 -0.89
C ARG A 49 -5.16 -6.85 -0.36
N ARG A 50 -4.63 -7.43 0.73
CA ARG A 50 -3.37 -7.08 1.36
C ARG A 50 -2.19 -7.23 0.39
N LYS A 51 -2.15 -8.33 -0.37
CA LYS A 51 -1.11 -8.57 -1.39
C LYS A 51 -1.25 -7.62 -2.58
N LYS A 52 -2.48 -7.38 -3.03
CA LYS A 52 -2.77 -6.46 -4.12
C LYS A 52 -2.37 -5.02 -3.76
N VAL A 53 -2.85 -4.49 -2.65
CA VAL A 53 -2.54 -3.10 -2.24
C VAL A 53 -1.06 -2.87 -2.04
N GLN A 54 -0.31 -3.87 -1.54
CA GLN A 54 1.14 -3.79 -1.42
C GLN A 54 1.80 -3.64 -2.79
N LYS A 55 1.37 -4.43 -3.79
CA LYS A 55 1.89 -4.34 -5.15
C LYS A 55 1.53 -3.00 -5.80
N ASP A 56 0.25 -2.63 -5.73
CA ASP A 56 -0.26 -1.40 -6.34
C ASP A 56 0.42 -0.16 -5.74
N LEU A 57 0.62 -0.13 -4.41
CA LEU A 57 1.34 0.95 -3.72
C LEU A 57 2.79 1.05 -4.19
N ASN A 58 3.52 -0.07 -4.26
CA ASN A 58 4.91 -0.06 -4.73
C ASN A 58 5.02 0.46 -6.17
N GLU A 59 4.09 0.10 -7.05
CA GLU A 59 4.04 0.60 -8.43
C GLU A 59 3.74 2.11 -8.49
N ALA A 60 2.78 2.58 -7.69
CA ALA A 60 2.41 4.00 -7.64
C ALA A 60 3.54 4.87 -7.07
N VAL A 61 4.23 4.41 -6.02
CA VAL A 61 5.40 5.10 -5.45
C VAL A 61 6.53 5.18 -6.47
N ALA A 62 6.84 4.09 -7.17
CA ALA A 62 7.86 4.10 -8.23
C ALA A 62 7.50 5.06 -9.38
N GLN A 63 6.21 5.25 -9.68
CA GLN A 63 5.78 6.27 -10.64
C GLN A 63 5.96 7.70 -10.11
N LEU A 64 5.69 7.94 -8.83
CA LEU A 64 5.85 9.24 -8.19
C LEU A 64 7.34 9.64 -8.11
N GLU A 65 8.22 8.69 -7.78
CA GLU A 65 9.68 8.92 -7.69
C GLU A 65 10.30 9.41 -9.00
N ARG A 66 9.71 9.07 -10.15
CA ARG A 66 10.18 9.53 -11.47
C ARG A 66 10.10 11.05 -11.63
N PHE A 67 9.22 11.74 -10.89
CA PHE A 67 9.15 13.20 -10.92
C PHE A 67 10.28 13.87 -10.13
N ASN A 68 10.87 13.17 -9.15
CA ASN A 68 12.00 13.69 -8.36
C ASN A 68 13.35 13.51 -9.07
N ALA A 69 13.40 12.71 -10.14
CA ALA A 69 14.63 12.42 -10.89
C ALA A 69 15.11 13.57 -11.78
N ASP A 70 14.26 14.58 -12.00
CA ASP A 70 14.58 15.77 -12.80
C ASP A 70 15.05 16.98 -11.94
N ASP A 71 14.98 16.87 -10.61
CA ASP A 71 15.52 17.84 -9.64
C ASP A 71 17.00 17.49 -9.34
N TRP A 72 17.92 17.98 -10.17
CA TRP A 72 19.38 17.83 -9.99
C TRP A 72 20.00 19.06 -9.33
#